data_AF-A0A535C5I9-F1
#
_entry.id   AF-A0A535C5I9-F1
#
_cell.length_a   1.000
_cell.length_b   1.000
_cell.length_c   1.000
_cell.angle_alpha   90.00
_cell.angle_beta   90.00
_cell.angle_gamma   90.00
#
_symmetry.space_group_name_H-M   'P 1'
#
loop_
_entity.id
_entity.type
_entity.pdbx_description
1 polymer ?
#
loop_
_entity_poly.entity_id
_entity_poly.type
_entity_poly.pdbx_seq_one_letter_code
_entity_poly.pdbx_strand_id
1 'polypeptide(L)'
;MDRRMTAAAIRRLGDEALAREPSLGTLLGRLADAVDDGRATEAEGYIGAIDARGLAELLAGAHSRFWAVLEVLRNVLVFAPIAVTWFGLSLAAGAYADMLAARPDLVSQPFLLLWEQGFGGRLLFNFGTLALIDASLIGILILLSFTLHLRSELTDVAFQTSVLLKESEIRAVLGQASSLGALDVSGPDAEAILADMAAEERRIYERASEREG
;
A
#
# COMPACT_ATOMS: atom_id res chain seq x y z
N MET A 1 12.72 -2.92 -30.73
CA MET A 1 11.42 -2.27 -30.49
C MET A 1 11.62 -0.77 -30.66
N ASP A 2 10.68 -0.10 -31.31
CA ASP A 2 10.82 1.28 -31.79
C ASP A 2 10.80 2.30 -30.64
N ARG A 3 11.49 3.43 -30.79
CA ARG A 3 11.61 4.52 -29.79
C ARG A 3 10.23 4.98 -29.30
N ARG A 4 9.30 5.15 -30.24
CA ARG A 4 7.89 5.50 -29.99
C ARG A 4 7.16 4.47 -29.13
N MET A 5 7.46 3.19 -29.30
CA MET A 5 6.84 2.11 -28.51
C MET A 5 7.33 2.13 -27.07
N THR A 6 8.62 2.41 -26.85
CA THR A 6 9.18 2.59 -25.50
C THR A 6 8.61 3.83 -24.83
N ALA A 7 8.54 4.96 -25.53
CA ALA A 7 7.93 6.19 -25.02
C ALA A 7 6.44 5.99 -24.66
N ALA A 8 5.67 5.30 -25.50
CA ALA A 8 4.26 4.98 -25.22
C ALA A 8 4.09 4.09 -23.98
N ALA A 9 4.98 3.10 -23.78
CA ALA A 9 4.97 2.26 -22.58
C ALA A 9 5.25 3.06 -21.30
N ILE A 10 6.24 3.96 -21.34
CA ILE A 10 6.57 4.86 -20.21
C ILE A 10 5.41 5.82 -19.94
N ARG A 11 4.78 6.38 -20.98
CA ARG A 11 3.63 7.29 -20.83
C ARG A 11 2.45 6.60 -20.14
N ARG A 12 2.16 5.35 -20.51
CA ARG A 12 1.12 4.55 -19.84
C ARG A 12 1.43 4.32 -18.35
N LEU A 13 2.67 4.01 -18.00
CA LEU A 13 3.09 3.90 -16.59
C LEU A 13 2.91 5.24 -15.86
N GLY A 14 3.23 6.36 -16.52
CA GLY A 14 3.03 7.71 -16.02
C GLY A 14 1.58 8.04 -15.73
N ASP A 15 0.65 7.70 -16.63
CA ASP A 15 -0.78 7.91 -16.46
C ASP A 15 -1.34 7.10 -15.28
N GLU A 16 -0.92 5.84 -15.14
CA GLU A 16 -1.29 4.98 -14.01
C GLU A 16 -0.74 5.53 -12.67
N ALA A 17 0.50 6.04 -12.68
CA ALA A 17 1.13 6.64 -11.52
C ALA A 17 0.51 7.99 -11.14
N LEU A 18 0.08 8.82 -12.11
CA LEU A 18 -0.49 10.16 -11.87
C LEU A 18 -1.71 10.13 -10.94
N ALA A 19 -2.52 9.07 -11.04
CA ALA A 19 -3.69 8.87 -10.19
C ALA A 19 -3.35 8.59 -8.72
N ARG A 20 -2.11 8.18 -8.42
CA ARG A 20 -1.65 7.81 -7.07
C ARG A 20 -0.62 8.80 -6.52
N GLU A 21 0.34 9.20 -7.36
CA GLU A 21 1.41 10.14 -7.05
C GLU A 21 1.66 11.11 -8.24
N PRO A 22 1.13 12.35 -8.18
CA PRO A 22 1.20 13.29 -9.29
C PRO A 22 2.62 13.69 -9.74
N SER A 23 3.55 13.84 -8.78
CA SER A 23 4.95 14.19 -9.04
C SER A 23 5.65 13.14 -9.90
N LEU A 24 5.45 11.87 -9.54
CA LEU A 24 6.09 10.74 -10.19
C LEU A 24 5.46 10.46 -11.57
N GLY A 25 4.14 10.59 -11.68
CA GLY A 25 3.45 10.55 -12.98
C GLY A 25 3.94 11.64 -13.95
N THR A 26 4.15 12.87 -13.46
CA THR A 26 4.70 13.97 -14.26
C THR A 26 6.14 13.70 -14.70
N LEU A 27 6.97 13.12 -13.83
CA LEU A 27 8.35 12.76 -14.14
C LEU A 27 8.42 11.67 -15.22
N LEU A 28 7.58 10.63 -15.12
CA LEU A 28 7.45 9.59 -16.16
C LEU A 28 6.96 10.16 -17.49
N GLY A 29 6.04 11.13 -17.47
CA GLY A 29 5.61 11.85 -18.67
C GLY A 29 6.78 12.58 -19.35
N ARG A 30 7.59 13.31 -18.57
CA ARG A 30 8.79 14.00 -19.09
C ARG A 30 9.85 13.04 -19.63
N LEU A 31 10.02 11.88 -18.99
CA LEU A 31 10.88 10.82 -19.50
C LEU A 31 10.36 10.28 -20.84
N ALA A 32 9.05 10.02 -20.96
CA ALA A 32 8.46 9.57 -22.21
C ALA A 32 8.67 10.56 -23.35
N ASP A 33 8.50 11.87 -23.08
CA ASP A 33 8.76 12.94 -24.05
C ASP A 33 10.24 12.97 -24.46
N ALA A 34 11.16 12.90 -23.50
CA ALA A 34 12.60 12.90 -23.77
C ALA A 34 13.04 11.67 -24.60
N VAL A 35 12.46 10.50 -24.34
CA VAL A 35 12.72 9.29 -25.12
C VAL A 35 12.15 9.41 -26.53
N ASP A 36 10.96 9.97 -26.73
CA ASP A 36 10.36 10.15 -28.06
C ASP A 36 11.14 11.16 -28.92
N ASP A 37 11.55 12.27 -28.29
CA ASP A 37 12.33 13.34 -28.92
C ASP A 37 13.80 12.95 -29.20
N GLY A 38 14.29 11.84 -28.66
CA GLY A 38 15.71 11.43 -28.76
C GLY A 38 16.67 12.23 -27.88
N ARG A 39 16.18 12.85 -26.79
CA ARG A 39 17.00 13.62 -25.84
C ARG A 39 17.66 12.69 -24.82
N ALA A 40 18.71 11.98 -25.25
CA ALA A 40 19.35 10.90 -24.50
C ALA A 40 19.87 11.32 -23.11
N THR A 41 20.55 12.46 -23.00
CA THR A 41 21.11 12.96 -21.73
C THR A 41 20.05 13.32 -20.70
N GLU A 42 18.95 13.95 -21.13
CA GLU A 42 17.81 14.25 -20.25
C GLU A 42 17.07 12.97 -19.84
N ALA A 43 16.89 12.02 -20.76
CA ALA A 43 16.27 10.74 -20.48
C ALA A 43 17.06 9.94 -19.43
N GLU A 44 18.39 9.89 -19.51
CA GLU A 44 19.22 9.24 -18.49
C GLU A 44 19.09 9.90 -17.11
N GLY A 45 19.04 11.23 -17.06
CA GLY A 45 18.82 11.97 -15.82
C GLY A 45 17.49 11.62 -15.14
N TYR A 46 16.42 11.46 -15.92
CA TYR A 46 15.12 11.02 -15.39
C TYR A 46 15.12 9.55 -14.98
N ILE A 47 15.75 8.66 -15.75
CA ILE A 47 15.86 7.22 -15.40
C ILE A 47 16.58 7.05 -14.06
N GLY A 48 17.68 7.77 -13.82
CA GLY A 48 18.42 7.70 -12.57
C GLY A 48 17.65 8.22 -11.34
N ALA A 49 16.64 9.07 -11.55
CA ALA A 49 15.78 9.59 -10.49
C ALA A 49 14.60 8.67 -10.14
N ILE A 50 14.28 7.69 -11.00
CA ILE A 50 13.13 6.78 -10.79
C ILE A 50 13.58 5.56 -10.00
N ASP A 51 13.01 5.36 -8.82
CA ASP A 51 13.08 4.07 -8.14
C ASP A 51 12.04 3.09 -8.73
N ALA A 52 12.53 2.10 -9.48
CA ALA A 52 11.70 1.07 -10.09
C ALA A 52 10.93 0.25 -9.05
N ARG A 53 11.50 0.05 -7.85
CA ARG A 53 10.84 -0.69 -6.77
C ARG A 53 9.71 0.14 -6.18
N GLY A 54 9.96 1.39 -5.83
CA GLY A 54 8.95 2.33 -5.35
C GLY A 54 7.80 2.51 -6.34
N LEU A 55 8.09 2.63 -7.64
CA LEU A 55 7.05 2.67 -8.69
C LEU A 55 6.23 1.38 -8.72
N ALA A 56 6.87 0.21 -8.63
CA ALA A 56 6.18 -1.08 -8.61
C ALA A 56 5.27 -1.22 -7.38
N GLU A 57 5.71 -0.79 -6.20
CA GLU A 57 4.92 -0.80 -4.96
C GLU A 57 3.72 0.13 -5.04
N LEU A 58 3.93 1.36 -5.53
CA LEU A 58 2.86 2.32 -5.79
C LEU A 58 1.82 1.74 -6.75
N LEU A 59 2.27 1.09 -7.83
CA LEU A 59 1.42 0.51 -8.87
C LEU A 59 0.76 -0.82 -8.46
N ALA A 60 1.32 -1.56 -7.52
CA ALA A 60 0.75 -2.79 -6.98
C ALA A 60 -0.24 -2.54 -5.82
N GLY A 61 -0.08 -1.43 -5.10
CA GLY A 61 -0.79 -1.11 -3.86
C GLY A 61 -2.25 -0.70 -4.04
N ALA A 62 -3.14 -1.61 -4.40
CA ALA A 62 -4.59 -1.42 -4.24
C ALA A 62 -5.05 -2.05 -2.91
N HIS A 63 -4.88 -1.34 -1.80
CA HIS A 63 -5.49 -1.76 -0.54
C HIS A 63 -7.01 -1.57 -0.64
N SER A 64 -7.76 -2.67 -0.59
CA SER A 64 -9.23 -2.62 -0.60
C SER A 64 -9.72 -1.96 0.69
N ARG A 65 -10.42 -0.83 0.54
CA ARG A 65 -10.98 -0.03 1.64
C ARG A 65 -11.87 -0.84 2.57
N PHE A 66 -12.56 -1.86 2.05
CA PHE A 66 -13.40 -2.74 2.83
C PHE A 66 -12.60 -3.47 3.92
N TRP A 67 -11.43 -4.01 3.58
CA TRP A 67 -10.58 -4.72 4.55
C TRP A 67 -9.96 -3.77 5.58
N ALA A 68 -9.59 -2.56 5.16
CA ALA A 68 -9.12 -1.53 6.09
C ALA A 68 -10.21 -1.14 7.12
N VAL A 69 -11.46 -0.98 6.68
CA VAL A 69 -12.59 -0.74 7.59
C VAL A 69 -12.80 -1.92 8.52
N LEU A 70 -12.68 -3.16 8.02
CA LEU A 70 -12.88 -4.36 8.82
C LEU A 70 -11.80 -4.53 9.92
N GLU A 71 -10.56 -4.14 9.63
CA GLU A 71 -9.47 -4.13 10.60
C GLU A 71 -9.70 -3.10 11.71
N VAL A 72 -10.13 -1.88 11.36
CA VAL A 72 -10.53 -0.86 12.35
C VAL A 72 -11.71 -1.35 13.19
N LEU A 73 -12.71 -1.95 12.54
CA LEU A 73 -13.90 -2.48 13.21
C LEU A 73 -13.53 -3.55 14.22
N ARG A 74 -12.65 -4.50 13.87
CA ARG A 74 -12.13 -5.52 14.79
C ARG A 74 -11.50 -4.87 16.02
N ASN A 75 -10.63 -3.87 15.85
CA ASN A 75 -9.94 -3.21 16.95
C ASN A 75 -10.92 -2.55 17.94
N VAL A 76 -12.01 -1.97 17.43
CA VAL A 76 -13.07 -1.40 18.27
C VAL A 76 -13.92 -2.50 18.92
N LEU A 77 -14.29 -3.55 18.17
CA LEU A 77 -15.13 -4.65 18.66
C LEU A 77 -14.46 -5.47 19.77
N VAL A 78 -13.13 -5.45 19.91
CA VAL A 78 -12.42 -6.10 21.04
C VAL A 78 -12.93 -5.60 22.40
N PHE A 79 -13.45 -4.38 22.47
CA PHE A 79 -14.04 -3.82 23.68
C PHE A 79 -15.53 -4.14 23.85
N ALA A 80 -16.19 -4.74 22.85
CA ALA A 80 -17.62 -5.04 22.92
C ALA A 80 -17.98 -6.07 24.03
N PRO A 81 -17.25 -7.20 24.21
CA PRO A 81 -17.57 -8.17 25.26
C PRO A 81 -17.54 -7.56 26.66
N ILE A 82 -16.45 -6.83 26.97
CA ILE A 82 -16.32 -6.17 28.28
C ILE A 82 -17.41 -5.11 28.48
N ALA A 83 -17.75 -4.33 27.45
CA ALA A 83 -18.84 -3.36 27.52
C ALA A 83 -20.20 -4.02 27.78
N VAL A 84 -20.50 -5.13 27.09
CA VAL A 84 -21.75 -5.90 27.27
C VAL A 84 -21.83 -6.49 28.68
N THR A 85 -20.73 -7.05 29.18
CA THR A 85 -20.68 -7.62 30.53
C THR A 85 -20.96 -6.55 31.60
N TRP A 86 -20.30 -5.39 31.52
CA TRP A 86 -20.54 -4.30 32.47
C TRP A 86 -21.93 -3.71 32.36
N PHE A 87 -22.44 -3.55 31.15
CA PHE A 87 -23.80 -3.06 30.91
C PHE A 87 -24.85 -4.02 31.49
N GLY A 88 -24.69 -5.33 31.24
CA GLY A 88 -25.57 -6.35 31.79
C GLY A 88 -25.53 -6.41 33.32
N LEU A 89 -24.34 -6.27 33.92
CA LEU A 89 -24.21 -6.22 35.38
C LEU A 89 -24.89 -4.98 35.97
N SER A 90 -24.79 -3.82 35.32
CA SER A 90 -25.47 -2.60 35.75
C SER A 90 -26.99 -2.76 35.74
N LEU A 91 -27.55 -3.36 34.67
CA LEU A 91 -28.98 -3.66 34.59
C LEU A 91 -29.42 -4.65 35.68
N ALA A 92 -28.64 -5.72 35.89
CA ALA A 92 -28.93 -6.73 36.89
C ALA A 92 -28.87 -6.19 38.32
N ALA A 93 -27.90 -5.32 38.62
CA ALA A 93 -27.78 -4.65 39.91
C ALA A 93 -28.99 -3.75 40.21
N GLY A 94 -29.47 -3.00 39.21
CA GLY A 94 -30.68 -2.18 39.33
C GLY A 94 -31.92 -3.02 39.61
N ALA A 95 -32.15 -4.08 38.82
CA ALA A 95 -33.30 -4.97 39.01
C ALA A 95 -33.26 -5.72 40.35
N TYR A 96 -32.08 -6.08 40.84
CA TYR A 96 -31.90 -6.69 42.15
C TYR A 96 -32.30 -5.74 43.27
N ALA A 97 -31.88 -4.47 43.21
CA ALA A 97 -32.27 -3.46 44.19
C ALA A 97 -33.80 -3.25 44.22
N ASP A 98 -34.43 -3.13 43.05
CA ASP A 98 -35.88 -3.00 42.94
C ASP A 98 -36.61 -4.26 43.47
N MET A 99 -36.04 -5.45 43.25
CA MET A 99 -36.62 -6.70 43.72
C MET A 99 -36.55 -6.79 45.24
N LEU A 100 -35.42 -6.42 45.83
CA LEU A 100 -35.22 -6.46 47.27
C LEU A 100 -36.07 -5.41 48.01
N ALA A 101 -36.28 -4.24 47.40
CA ALA A 101 -37.20 -3.23 47.91
C ALA A 101 -38.65 -3.75 48.01
N ALA A 102 -39.05 -4.62 47.07
CA ALA A 102 -40.39 -5.23 47.06
C ALA A 102 -40.48 -6.51 47.92
N ARG A 103 -39.40 -7.28 48.01
CA ARG A 103 -39.34 -8.58 48.71
C ARG A 103 -38.01 -8.72 49.46
N PRO A 104 -37.92 -8.16 50.69
CA PRO A 104 -36.69 -8.14 51.47
C PRO A 104 -36.18 -9.54 51.88
N ASP A 105 -37.07 -10.53 51.91
CA ASP A 105 -36.80 -11.93 52.24
C ASP A 105 -35.86 -12.63 51.23
N LEU A 106 -35.83 -12.13 50.00
CA LEU A 106 -34.99 -12.69 48.92
C LEU A 106 -33.50 -12.36 49.05
N VAL A 107 -33.09 -11.54 50.02
CA VAL A 107 -31.66 -11.21 50.26
C VAL A 107 -30.78 -12.43 50.51
N SER A 108 -31.39 -13.50 51.05
CA SER A 108 -30.71 -14.76 51.35
C SER A 108 -30.42 -15.61 50.10
N GLN A 109 -31.04 -15.29 48.96
CA GLN A 109 -30.83 -16.02 47.72
C GLN A 109 -29.60 -15.48 46.97
N PRO A 110 -28.78 -16.36 46.35
CA PRO A 110 -27.63 -15.93 45.56
C PRO A 110 -28.05 -15.03 44.39
N PHE A 111 -27.34 -13.92 44.20
CA PHE A 111 -27.60 -12.96 43.12
C PHE A 111 -27.63 -13.61 41.73
N LEU A 112 -26.67 -14.49 41.41
CA LEU A 112 -26.60 -15.15 40.10
C LEU A 112 -27.80 -16.07 39.85
N LEU A 113 -28.32 -16.73 40.90
CA LEU A 113 -29.52 -17.57 40.77
C LEU A 113 -30.75 -16.71 40.44
N LEU A 114 -30.89 -15.58 41.12
CA LEU A 114 -31.97 -14.62 40.87
C LEU A 114 -31.87 -13.99 39.48
N TRP A 115 -30.66 -13.72 39.01
CA TRP A 115 -30.41 -13.19 37.67
C TRP A 115 -30.71 -14.22 36.58
N GLU A 116 -30.36 -15.49 36.78
CA GLU A 116 -30.72 -16.57 35.86
C GLU A 116 -32.24 -16.72 35.73
N GLN A 117 -32.98 -16.44 36.81
CA GLN A 117 -34.45 -16.39 36.81
C GLN A 117 -35.02 -15.04 36.32
N GLY A 118 -34.17 -14.11 35.88
CA GLY A 118 -34.57 -12.80 35.36
C GLY A 118 -35.20 -11.87 36.39
N PHE A 119 -34.87 -12.04 37.68
CA PHE A 119 -35.43 -11.30 38.81
C PHE A 119 -36.97 -11.30 38.85
N GLY A 120 -37.58 -12.44 38.50
CA GLY A 120 -39.05 -12.58 38.46
C GLY A 120 -39.70 -11.85 37.28
N GLY A 121 -39.03 -11.79 36.14
CA GLY A 121 -39.53 -11.17 34.90
C GLY A 121 -39.23 -9.67 34.76
N ARG A 122 -38.36 -9.12 35.61
CA ARG A 122 -37.96 -7.70 35.59
C ARG A 122 -36.83 -7.42 34.62
N LEU A 123 -36.03 -8.43 34.27
CA LEU A 123 -35.01 -8.36 33.22
C LEU A 123 -35.42 -9.20 32.03
N LEU A 124 -35.23 -8.66 30.82
CA LEU A 124 -35.38 -9.40 29.57
C LEU A 124 -34.22 -10.39 29.35
N PHE A 125 -33.02 -10.05 29.84
CA PHE A 125 -31.82 -10.87 29.68
C PHE A 125 -31.46 -11.55 31.00
N ASN A 126 -31.64 -12.87 31.06
CA ASN A 126 -31.09 -13.65 32.17
C ASN A 126 -29.56 -13.79 32.03
N PHE A 127 -28.92 -14.24 33.10
CA PHE A 127 -27.47 -14.43 33.14
C PHE A 127 -26.97 -15.32 31.98
N GLY A 128 -27.62 -16.45 31.72
CA GLY A 128 -27.28 -17.35 30.62
C GLY A 128 -27.35 -16.70 29.23
N THR A 129 -28.36 -15.88 28.96
CA THR A 129 -28.49 -15.15 27.68
C THR A 129 -27.38 -14.12 27.53
N LEU A 130 -27.06 -13.39 28.59
CA LEU A 130 -25.95 -12.42 28.55
C LEU A 130 -24.62 -13.13 28.33
N ALA A 131 -24.38 -14.24 29.04
CA ALA A 131 -23.17 -15.05 28.88
C ALA A 131 -23.06 -15.62 27.46
N LEU A 132 -24.17 -16.03 26.85
CA LEU A 132 -24.19 -16.49 25.46
C LEU A 132 -23.87 -15.36 24.47
N ILE A 133 -24.40 -14.16 24.69
CA ILE A 133 -24.07 -12.98 23.87
C ILE A 133 -22.58 -12.68 23.97
N ASP A 134 -22.02 -12.65 25.18
CA ASP A 134 -20.60 -12.38 25.41
C ASP A 134 -19.70 -13.45 24.76
N ALA A 135 -20.02 -14.73 24.98
CA ALA A 135 -19.32 -15.84 24.34
C ALA A 135 -19.42 -15.79 22.81
N SER A 136 -20.57 -15.41 22.26
CA SER A 136 -20.76 -15.24 20.82
C SER A 136 -19.96 -14.08 20.25
N LEU A 137 -19.88 -12.95 20.97
CA LEU A 137 -19.04 -11.81 20.58
C LEU A 137 -17.56 -12.19 20.55
N ILE A 138 -17.08 -12.91 21.55
CA ILE A 138 -15.72 -13.43 21.58
C ILE A 138 -15.49 -14.40 20.42
N GLY A 139 -16.43 -15.31 20.14
CA GLY A 139 -16.35 -16.23 19.00
C GLY A 139 -16.26 -15.50 17.66
N ILE A 140 -17.09 -14.49 17.45
CA ILE A 140 -17.07 -13.63 16.26
C ILE A 140 -15.73 -12.89 16.15
N LEU A 141 -15.21 -12.35 17.25
CA LEU A 141 -13.91 -11.67 17.28
C LEU A 141 -12.75 -12.60 16.91
N ILE A 142 -12.76 -13.83 17.40
CA ILE A 142 -11.76 -14.84 17.06
C ILE A 142 -11.85 -15.15 15.57
N LEU A 143 -13.05 -15.43 15.06
CA LEU A 143 -13.25 -15.73 13.63
C LEU A 143 -12.80 -14.56 12.76
N LEU A 144 -13.20 -13.34 13.11
CA LEU A 144 -12.82 -12.12 12.41
C LEU A 144 -11.30 -11.92 12.41
N SER A 145 -10.66 -12.10 13.56
CA SER A 145 -9.21 -12.01 13.70
C SER A 145 -8.49 -13.04 12.82
N PHE A 146 -8.98 -14.28 12.83
CA PHE A 146 -8.42 -15.35 12.03
C PHE A 146 -8.59 -15.10 10.53
N THR A 147 -9.78 -14.66 10.08
CA THR A 147 -10.02 -14.32 8.68
C THR A 147 -9.14 -13.17 8.20
N LEU A 148 -9.01 -12.10 9.00
CA LEU A 148 -8.14 -10.97 8.67
C LEU A 148 -6.68 -11.40 8.58
N HIS A 149 -6.21 -12.23 9.51
CA HIS A 149 -4.84 -12.73 9.54
C HIS A 149 -4.51 -13.64 8.36
N LEU A 150 -5.37 -14.62 8.07
CA LEU A 150 -5.14 -15.51 6.92
C LEU A 150 -5.14 -14.73 5.59
N ARG A 151 -6.02 -13.73 5.49
CA ARG A 151 -6.08 -12.86 4.30
C ARG A 151 -4.86 -11.96 4.21
N SER A 152 -4.35 -11.40 5.31
CA SER A 152 -3.15 -10.57 5.28
C SER A 152 -1.97 -11.40 4.77
N GLU A 153 -1.77 -12.62 5.28
CA GLU A 153 -0.69 -13.50 4.81
C GLU A 153 -0.78 -13.80 3.30
N LEU A 154 -1.97 -14.17 2.81
CA LEU A 154 -2.16 -14.45 1.38
C LEU A 154 -1.98 -13.20 0.51
N THR A 155 -2.48 -12.05 0.98
CA THR A 155 -2.35 -10.78 0.25
C THR A 155 -0.91 -10.30 0.25
N ASP A 156 -0.18 -10.45 1.35
CA ASP A 156 1.20 -10.02 1.46
C ASP A 156 2.09 -10.80 0.50
N VAL A 157 1.89 -12.12 0.38
CA VAL A 157 2.61 -12.96 -0.59
C VAL A 157 2.24 -12.58 -2.03
N ALA A 158 0.95 -12.40 -2.31
CA ALA A 158 0.49 -11.99 -3.64
C ALA A 158 0.99 -10.58 -4.00
N PHE A 159 1.01 -9.67 -3.03
CA PHE A 159 1.50 -8.32 -3.17
C PHE A 159 3.00 -8.33 -3.47
N GLN A 160 3.81 -9.01 -2.67
CA GLN A 160 5.26 -9.14 -2.91
C GLN A 160 5.56 -9.71 -4.30
N THR A 161 4.84 -10.75 -4.71
CA THR A 161 4.99 -11.34 -6.05
C THR A 161 4.62 -10.34 -7.15
N SER A 162 3.50 -9.62 -6.98
CA SER A 162 3.04 -8.61 -7.94
C SER A 162 4.01 -7.44 -8.05
N VAL A 163 4.63 -7.02 -6.94
CA VAL A 163 5.64 -5.96 -6.93
C VAL A 163 6.90 -6.43 -7.64
N LEU A 164 7.39 -7.65 -7.40
CA LEU A 164 8.56 -8.19 -8.08
C LEU A 164 8.36 -8.29 -9.60
N LEU A 165 7.19 -8.75 -10.04
CA LEU A 165 6.85 -8.83 -11.46
C LEU A 165 6.79 -7.43 -12.08
N LYS A 166 6.05 -6.50 -11.47
CA LYS A 166 5.98 -5.10 -11.95
C LYS A 166 7.34 -4.42 -11.97
N GLU A 167 8.17 -4.64 -10.96
CA GLU A 167 9.52 -4.11 -10.89
C GLU A 167 10.38 -4.61 -12.06
N SER A 168 10.29 -5.91 -12.40
CA SER A 168 11.01 -6.47 -13.54
C SER A 168 10.55 -5.88 -14.88
N GLU A 169 9.25 -5.65 -15.06
CA GLU A 169 8.69 -5.00 -16.24
C GLU A 169 9.18 -3.55 -16.36
N ILE A 170 9.13 -2.80 -15.25
CA ILE A 170 9.61 -1.42 -15.17
C ILE A 170 11.10 -1.34 -15.48
N ARG A 171 11.93 -2.20 -14.85
CA ARG A 171 13.38 -2.26 -15.11
C ARG A 171 13.67 -2.62 -16.57
N ALA A 172 12.88 -3.51 -17.18
CA ALA A 172 13.03 -3.84 -18.60
C ALA A 172 12.72 -2.64 -19.51
N VAL A 173 11.63 -1.91 -19.25
CA VAL A 173 11.26 -0.71 -20.01
C VAL A 173 12.31 0.41 -19.85
N LEU A 174 12.74 0.68 -18.62
CA LEU A 174 13.79 1.68 -18.33
C LEU A 174 15.14 1.29 -18.95
N GLY A 175 15.52 0.01 -18.84
CA GLY A 175 16.75 -0.51 -19.45
C GLY A 175 16.76 -0.39 -20.97
N GLN A 176 15.60 -0.60 -21.61
CA GLN A 176 15.45 -0.38 -23.05
C GLN A 176 15.50 1.12 -23.42
N ALA A 177 14.95 2.01 -22.60
CA ALA A 177 15.08 3.45 -22.82
C ALA A 177 16.54 3.90 -22.69
N SER A 178 17.28 3.39 -21.69
CA SER A 178 18.71 3.66 -21.52
C SER A 178 19.54 3.12 -22.68
N SER A 179 19.25 1.90 -23.18
CA SER A 179 19.99 1.36 -24.33
C SER A 179 19.76 2.16 -25.62
N LEU A 180 18.54 2.67 -25.85
CA LEU A 180 18.25 3.60 -26.94
C LEU A 180 19.04 4.92 -26.81
N GLY A 181 19.15 5.45 -25.58
CA GLY A 181 19.97 6.63 -25.30
C GLY A 181 21.46 6.40 -25.56
N ALA A 182 22.01 5.27 -25.08
CA ALA A 182 23.41 4.90 -25.27
C ALA A 182 23.78 4.71 -26.76
N LEU A 183 22.84 4.20 -27.57
CA LEU A 183 23.00 4.08 -29.03
C LEU A 183 23.04 5.45 -29.73
N ASP A 184 22.23 6.42 -29.28
CA ASP A 184 22.24 7.79 -29.81
C ASP A 184 23.52 8.54 -29.42
N VAL A 185 24.01 8.37 -28.18
CA VAL A 185 25.27 9.00 -27.74
C VAL A 185 26.48 8.39 -28.46
N SER A 186 26.45 7.09 -28.78
CA SER A 186 27.58 6.42 -29.43
C SER A 186 27.70 6.67 -30.94
N GLY A 187 26.68 7.23 -31.60
CA GLY A 187 26.72 7.50 -33.03
C GLY A 187 27.12 8.95 -33.34
N PRO A 188 26.16 9.88 -33.41
CA PRO A 188 26.40 11.28 -33.78
C PRO A 188 27.39 12.02 -32.87
N ASP A 189 27.34 11.84 -31.56
CA ASP A 189 28.26 12.53 -30.64
C ASP A 189 29.67 11.93 -30.68
N ALA A 190 29.81 10.61 -30.79
CA ALA A 190 31.11 9.98 -30.95
C ALA A 190 31.80 10.41 -32.24
N GLU A 191 31.07 10.50 -33.35
CA GLU A 191 31.60 11.01 -34.62
C GLU A 191 32.00 12.49 -34.52
N ALA A 192 31.20 13.33 -33.85
CA ALA A 192 31.52 14.73 -33.63
C ALA A 192 32.75 14.94 -32.74
N ILE A 193 32.88 14.16 -31.65
CA ILE A 193 34.03 14.21 -30.74
C ILE A 193 35.30 13.73 -31.47
N LEU A 194 35.21 12.65 -32.25
CA LEU A 194 36.33 12.15 -33.05
C LEU A 194 36.76 13.17 -34.13
N ALA A 195 35.79 13.83 -34.76
CA ALA A 195 36.06 14.88 -35.75
C ALA A 195 36.73 16.12 -35.12
N ASP A 196 36.30 16.53 -33.93
CA ASP A 196 36.89 17.65 -33.20
C ASP A 196 38.32 17.32 -32.73
N MET A 197 38.55 16.12 -32.20
CA MET A 197 39.89 15.64 -31.83
C MET A 197 40.84 15.60 -33.03
N ALA A 198 40.38 15.10 -34.19
CA ALA A 198 41.18 15.09 -35.41
C ALA A 198 41.48 16.50 -35.94
N ALA A 199 40.55 17.44 -35.75
CA ALA A 199 40.76 18.85 -36.11
C ALA A 199 41.76 19.53 -35.16
N GLU A 200 41.71 19.23 -33.87
CA GLU A 200 42.64 19.74 -32.86
C GLU A 200 44.07 19.25 -33.13
N GLU A 201 44.26 17.96 -33.44
CA GLU A 201 45.57 17.41 -33.84
C GLU A 201 46.15 18.14 -35.04
N ARG A 202 45.36 18.37 -36.10
CA ARG A 202 45.80 19.12 -37.28
C ARG A 202 46.28 20.53 -36.93
N ARG A 203 45.55 21.24 -36.06
CA ARG A 203 45.95 22.59 -35.60
C ARG A 203 47.22 22.57 -34.76
N ILE A 204 47.51 21.49 -34.05
CA ILE A 204 48.76 21.33 -33.29
C ILE A 204 49.92 21.11 -34.25
N TYR A 205 49.75 20.29 -35.29
CA TYR A 205 50.77 20.05 -36.31
C TYR A 205 51.09 21.31 -37.14
N GLU A 206 50.09 22.08 -37.56
CA GLU A 206 50.31 23.34 -38.28
C GLU A 206 51.08 24.37 -37.43
N ARG A 207 50.72 24.51 -36.16
CA ARG A 207 51.43 25.38 -35.21
C ARG A 207 52.87 24.91 -34.94
N ALA A 208 53.16 23.62 -35.09
CA ALA A 208 54.51 23.09 -34.96
C ALA A 208 55.33 23.36 -36.23
N SER A 209 54.75 23.19 -37.44
CA SER A 209 55.46 23.45 -38.70
C SER A 209 55.76 24.93 -38.92
N GLU A 210 54.93 25.85 -38.43
CA GLU A 210 55.20 27.30 -38.47
C GLU A 210 56.35 27.74 -37.54
N ARG A 211 56.74 26.91 -36.57
CA ARG A 211 57.85 27.21 -35.64
C ARG A 211 59.20 26.67 -36.12
N GLU A 212 59.21 25.77 -37.09
CA GLU A 212 60.43 25.12 -37.63
C GLU A 212 60.85 25.68 -39.01
N GLY A 213 60.05 26.55 -39.64
CA GLY A 213 60.38 27.27 -40.87
C GLY A 213 60.82 28.70 -40.62
#